data_AF-N0CNR0-F1
#
_entry.id   AF-N0CNR0-F1
#
_cell.length_a   1.000
_cell.length_b   1.000
_cell.length_c   1.000
_cell.angle_alpha   90.00
_cell.angle_beta   90.00
_cell.angle_gamma   90.00
#
_symmetry.space_group_name_H-M   'P 1'
#
loop_
_entity.id
_entity.type
_entity.pdbx_description
1 polymer ?
#
loop_
_entity_poly.entity_id
_entity_poly.type
_entity_poly.pdbx_seq_one_letter_code
_entity_poly.pdbx_strand_id
1 'polypeptide(L)'
;MRPLMRFSPDDVVFRVQLNLQQVSCAAEALRSWLPLVSQIRPVAMEFEAAHPDGVRRGFLADLLVVSPLTSAAAVGDGTARDRLLSAVTPLAERLGLDAAGFEVDEEGTGGVLSAEGEPVVSGDAPHGAYLLLARVGADPLRPEGQATDFEDIGEDLP
;
A
#
# COMPACT_ATOMS: atom_id res chain seq x y z
N MET A 1 6.33 -15.35 -13.92
CA MET A 1 4.87 -15.19 -13.84
C MET A 1 4.47 -15.11 -12.37
N ARG A 2 4.00 -13.95 -11.90
CA ARG A 2 3.35 -13.87 -10.58
C ARG A 2 1.91 -14.35 -10.73
N PRO A 3 1.36 -15.16 -9.82
CA PRO A 3 -0.05 -15.57 -9.90
C PRO A 3 -0.95 -14.34 -9.90
N LEU A 4 -1.98 -14.36 -10.75
CA LEU A 4 -3.03 -13.34 -10.79
C LEU A 4 -3.72 -13.32 -9.43
N MET A 5 -3.42 -12.32 -8.58
CA MET A 5 -4.15 -12.12 -7.33
C MET A 5 -5.54 -11.60 -7.67
N ARG A 6 -6.56 -12.44 -7.43
CA ARG A 6 -7.95 -12.07 -7.60
C ARG A 6 -8.51 -11.67 -6.23
N PHE A 7 -8.80 -10.40 -6.04
CA PHE A 7 -9.44 -9.89 -4.82
C PHE A 7 -10.93 -10.19 -4.84
N SER A 8 -11.51 -10.44 -3.67
CA SER A 8 -12.97 -10.48 -3.53
C SER A 8 -13.54 -9.08 -3.77
N PRO A 9 -14.72 -8.91 -4.38
CA PRO A 9 -15.38 -7.60 -4.50
C PRO A 9 -15.61 -6.91 -3.15
N ASP A 10 -15.60 -7.66 -2.05
CA ASP A 10 -15.79 -7.16 -0.69
C ASP A 10 -14.46 -6.92 0.06
N ASP A 11 -13.31 -7.25 -0.52
CA ASP A 11 -12.02 -6.98 0.12
C ASP A 11 -11.69 -5.49 0.06
N VAL A 12 -11.10 -4.94 1.12
CA VAL A 12 -10.39 -3.66 1.03
C VAL A 12 -8.92 -3.95 0.78
N VAL A 13 -8.42 -3.48 -0.36
CA VAL A 13 -7.04 -3.67 -0.80
C VAL A 13 -6.27 -2.38 -0.56
N PHE A 14 -5.10 -2.51 0.06
CA PHE A 14 -4.23 -1.38 0.40
C PHE A 14 -2.88 -1.48 -0.28
N ARG A 15 -2.36 -0.33 -0.73
CA ARG A 15 -0.95 -0.14 -1.07
C ARG A 15 -0.32 0.79 -0.05
N VAL A 16 0.70 0.31 0.65
CA VAL A 16 1.42 1.07 1.66
C VAL A 16 2.82 1.35 1.15
N GLN A 17 3.16 2.62 0.96
CA GLN A 17 4.52 3.02 0.60
C GLN A 17 5.30 3.49 1.82
N LEU A 18 6.48 2.90 1.99
CA LEU A 18 7.42 3.19 3.07
C LEU A 18 8.72 3.75 2.49
N ASN A 19 9.35 4.67 3.22
CA ASN A 19 10.66 5.21 2.90
C ASN A 19 11.50 5.43 4.17
N LEU A 20 12.62 4.71 4.26
CA LEU A 20 13.62 4.88 5.31
C LEU A 20 14.87 5.57 4.74
N GLN A 21 15.05 6.84 5.09
CA GLN A 21 16.20 7.64 4.65
C GLN A 21 17.42 7.53 5.60
N GLN A 22 17.19 7.16 6.86
CA GLN A 22 18.18 7.19 7.94
C GLN A 22 18.99 5.89 8.08
N VAL A 23 18.72 4.88 7.25
CA VAL A 23 19.39 3.57 7.32
C VAL A 23 20.50 3.47 6.27
N SER A 24 21.57 2.76 6.63
CA SER A 24 22.80 2.71 5.82
C SER A 24 22.84 1.54 4.84
N CYS A 25 22.02 0.51 5.06
CA CYS A 25 21.99 -0.69 4.23
C CYS A 25 20.63 -1.41 4.23
N ALA A 26 20.43 -2.29 3.25
CA ALA A 26 19.19 -3.05 3.09
C ALA A 26 18.84 -3.93 4.31
N ALA A 27 19.85 -4.52 4.97
CA ALA A 27 19.63 -5.36 6.15
C ALA A 27 19.09 -4.57 7.34
N GLU A 28 19.46 -3.29 7.48
CA GLU A 28 18.87 -2.39 8.48
C GLU A 28 17.44 -2.03 8.12
N ALA A 29 17.18 -1.67 6.85
CA ALA A 29 15.84 -1.36 6.38
C ALA A 29 14.85 -2.53 6.63
N LEU A 30 15.24 -3.75 6.25
CA LEU A 30 14.43 -4.95 6.46
C LEU A 30 14.15 -5.22 7.95
N ARG A 31 15.14 -5.06 8.82
CA ARG A 31 14.95 -5.22 10.27
C ARG A 31 14.01 -4.17 10.84
N SER A 32 14.07 -2.94 10.34
CA SER A 32 13.16 -1.87 10.74
C SER A 32 11.72 -2.11 10.28
N TRP A 33 11.50 -2.74 9.12
CA TRP A 33 10.16 -3.07 8.63
C TRP A 33 9.59 -4.37 9.18
N LEU A 34 10.43 -5.29 9.66
CA LEU A 34 9.99 -6.61 10.12
C LEU A 34 8.85 -6.58 11.15
N PRO A 35 8.87 -5.71 12.19
CA PRO A 35 7.77 -5.63 13.14
C PRO A 35 6.44 -5.26 12.47
N LEU A 36 6.44 -4.24 11.61
CA LEU A 36 5.25 -3.80 10.87
C LEU A 36 4.74 -4.91 9.95
N VAL A 37 5.62 -5.51 9.15
CA VAL A 37 5.27 -6.61 8.23
C VAL A 37 4.66 -7.79 8.98
N SER A 38 5.20 -8.13 10.16
CA SER A 38 4.65 -9.22 10.98
C SER A 38 3.25 -8.92 11.52
N GLN A 39 2.95 -7.63 11.76
CA GLN A 39 1.67 -7.16 12.29
C GLN A 39 0.60 -7.08 11.20
N ILE A 40 0.91 -6.46 10.05
CA ILE A 40 -0.08 -6.18 8.99
C ILE A 40 -0.16 -7.29 7.93
N ARG A 41 0.82 -8.21 7.90
CA ARG A 41 0.86 -9.42 7.06
C ARG A 41 0.53 -9.15 5.59
N PRO A 42 1.36 -8.35 4.88
CA PRO A 42 1.12 -8.07 3.47
C PRO A 42 1.13 -9.36 2.64
N VAL A 43 0.28 -9.41 1.62
CA VAL A 43 0.19 -10.54 0.69
C VAL A 43 1.28 -10.48 -0.39
N ALA A 44 1.77 -9.28 -0.69
CA ALA A 44 2.93 -9.06 -1.56
C ALA A 44 3.74 -7.86 -1.07
N MET A 45 5.02 -7.86 -1.38
CA MET A 45 5.96 -6.85 -0.93
C MET A 45 7.08 -6.67 -1.92
N GLU A 46 7.39 -5.42 -2.24
CA GLU A 46 8.54 -5.04 -3.07
C GLU A 46 9.44 -4.09 -2.30
N PHE A 47 10.75 -4.27 -2.47
CA PHE A 47 11.76 -3.45 -1.83
C PHE A 47 12.74 -2.92 -2.85
N GLU A 48 13.13 -1.67 -2.68
CA GLU A 48 14.05 -1.00 -3.58
C GLU A 48 15.03 -0.17 -2.76
N ALA A 49 16.31 -0.20 -3.13
CA ALA A 49 17.26 0.84 -2.71
C ALA A 49 17.11 1.99 -3.71
N ALA A 50 16.81 3.19 -3.20
CA ALA A 50 16.63 4.34 -4.08
C ALA A 50 17.90 4.59 -4.91
N HIS A 51 17.72 4.87 -6.19
CA HIS A 51 18.84 5.16 -7.08
C HIS A 51 19.60 6.41 -6.61
N PRO A 52 20.94 6.43 -6.63
CA PRO A 52 21.72 7.59 -6.19
C PRO A 52 21.39 8.88 -6.96
N ASP A 53 21.02 8.74 -8.24
CA ASP A 53 20.61 9.86 -9.10
C ASP A 53 19.10 10.17 -9.05
N GLY A 54 18.35 9.46 -8.19
CA GLY A 54 16.92 9.64 -8.02
C GLY A 54 16.58 10.79 -7.06
N VAL A 55 15.33 11.26 -7.13
CA VAL A 55 14.81 12.28 -6.20
C VAL A 55 14.62 11.70 -4.79
N ARG A 56 14.26 10.42 -4.71
CA ARG A 56 14.09 9.68 -3.44
C ARG A 56 15.45 9.17 -2.97
N ARG A 57 15.63 9.11 -1.64
CA ARG A 57 16.85 8.60 -0.99
C ARG A 57 16.52 7.45 -0.05
N GLY A 58 17.51 6.62 0.26
CA GLY A 58 17.38 5.54 1.24
C GLY A 58 16.74 4.27 0.66
N PHE A 59 15.88 3.63 1.44
CA PHE A 59 15.24 2.37 1.08
C PHE A 59 13.73 2.52 1.07
N LEU A 60 13.12 1.99 0.02
CA LEU A 60 11.70 2.08 -0.27
C LEU A 60 11.06 0.69 -0.15
N ALA A 61 9.82 0.65 0.31
CA ALA A 61 9.00 -0.55 0.25
C ALA A 61 7.59 -0.22 -0.27
N ASP A 62 7.04 -1.11 -1.07
CA ASP A 62 5.62 -1.15 -1.44
C ASP A 62 5.01 -2.44 -0.88
N LEU A 63 4.02 -2.29 0.00
CA LEU A 63 3.32 -3.40 0.63
C LEU A 63 1.89 -3.47 0.09
N LEU A 64 1.49 -4.65 -0.38
CA LEU A 64 0.11 -4.96 -0.72
C LEU A 64 -0.54 -5.67 0.47
N VAL A 65 -1.57 -5.07 1.06
CA VAL A 65 -2.32 -5.63 2.19
C VAL A 65 -3.77 -5.84 1.77
N VAL A 66 -4.37 -6.95 2.20
CA VAL A 66 -5.78 -7.25 1.92
C VAL A 66 -6.49 -7.42 3.25
N SER A 67 -7.52 -6.61 3.48
CA SER A 67 -8.42 -6.75 4.62
C SER A 67 -9.73 -7.36 4.14
N PRO A 68 -9.95 -8.67 4.37
CA PRO A 68 -11.24 -9.27 4.11
C PRO A 68 -12.26 -8.66 5.08
N LEU A 69 -13.35 -8.10 4.55
CA LEU A 69 -14.46 -7.67 5.39
C LEU A 69 -15.20 -8.92 5.88
N THR A 70 -14.85 -9.41 7.06
CA THR A 70 -15.64 -10.45 7.73
C THR A 70 -17.07 -9.92 7.92
N SER A 71 -18.05 -10.66 7.42
CA SER A 71 -19.47 -10.32 7.31
C SER A 71 -20.19 -9.92 8.60
N ALA A 72 -19.50 -9.87 9.75
CA ALA A 72 -20.05 -9.33 11.00
C ALA A 72 -20.31 -7.82 10.94
N ALA A 73 -19.53 -7.07 10.14
CA ALA A 73 -19.85 -5.67 9.80
C ALA A 73 -20.89 -5.55 8.67
N ALA A 74 -21.16 -6.64 7.94
CA ALA A 74 -22.17 -6.71 6.87
C ALA A 74 -23.60 -6.97 7.38
N VAL A 75 -23.80 -6.99 8.71
CA VAL A 75 -25.14 -7.05 9.32
C VAL A 75 -25.77 -5.64 9.45
N GLY A 76 -25.02 -4.58 9.10
CA GLY A 76 -25.55 -3.23 8.92
C GLY A 76 -25.53 -2.82 7.45
N ASP A 77 -26.49 -1.98 7.06
CA ASP A 77 -26.67 -1.32 5.75
C ASP A 77 -25.49 -0.39 5.34
N GLY A 78 -24.26 -0.69 5.77
CA GLY A 78 -23.08 0.13 5.58
C GLY A 78 -22.70 0.28 4.10
N THR A 79 -22.57 1.53 3.66
CA THR A 79 -22.15 1.87 2.31
C THR A 79 -20.72 1.38 2.04
N ALA A 80 -20.31 1.29 0.77
CA ALA A 80 -18.92 0.95 0.41
C ALA A 80 -17.90 1.91 1.07
N ARG A 81 -18.30 3.17 1.25
CA ARG A 81 -17.54 4.20 1.96
C ARG A 81 -17.36 3.88 3.44
N ASP A 82 -18.42 3.48 4.14
CA ASP A 82 -18.32 3.12 5.57
C ASP A 82 -17.38 1.94 5.79
N ARG A 83 -17.46 0.97 4.87
CA ARG A 83 -16.57 -0.19 4.84
C ARG A 83 -15.11 0.20 4.64
N LEU A 84 -14.84 1.03 3.64
CA LEU A 84 -13.51 1.57 3.36
C LEU A 84 -12.93 2.27 4.60
N LEU A 85 -13.68 3.21 5.20
CA LEU A 85 -13.23 3.96 6.36
C LEU A 85 -12.96 3.05 7.57
N SER A 86 -13.82 2.05 7.81
CA SER A 86 -13.65 1.09 8.92
C SER A 86 -12.36 0.28 8.81
N ALA A 87 -11.87 0.04 7.59
CA ALA A 87 -10.63 -0.70 7.34
C ALA A 87 -9.40 0.23 7.30
N VAL A 88 -9.55 1.46 6.82
CA VAL A 88 -8.47 2.46 6.71
C VAL A 88 -8.01 2.93 8.10
N THR A 89 -8.92 3.33 8.98
CA THR A 89 -8.57 3.91 10.29
C THR A 89 -7.59 3.05 11.10
N PRO A 90 -7.85 1.75 11.37
CA PRO A 90 -6.93 0.93 12.16
C PRO A 90 -5.62 0.62 11.44
N LEU A 91 -5.55 0.74 10.11
CA LEU A 91 -4.29 0.59 9.38
C LEU A 91 -3.47 1.88 9.44
N ALA A 92 -4.10 3.03 9.22
CA ALA A 92 -3.46 4.34 9.31
C ALA A 92 -2.83 4.57 10.69
N GLU A 93 -3.55 4.28 11.77
CA GLU A 93 -3.04 4.39 13.14
C GLU A 93 -1.80 3.51 13.38
N ARG A 94 -1.79 2.27 12.86
CA ARG A 94 -0.62 1.37 12.97
C ARG A 94 0.59 1.86 12.18
N LEU A 95 0.35 2.55 11.07
CA LEU A 95 1.38 3.19 10.26
C LEU A 95 1.85 4.53 10.84
N GLY A 96 1.20 5.03 11.90
CA GLY A 96 1.44 6.34 12.46
C GLY A 96 1.02 7.49 11.54
N LEU A 97 0.04 7.26 10.67
CA LEU A 97 -0.57 8.27 9.81
C LEU A 97 -1.84 8.81 10.46
N ASP A 98 -2.17 10.08 10.19
CA ASP A 98 -3.44 10.67 10.65
C ASP A 98 -4.60 10.21 9.76
N ALA A 99 -5.43 9.31 10.28
CA ALA A 99 -6.60 8.79 9.57
C ALA A 99 -7.61 9.89 9.18
N ALA A 100 -7.62 11.04 9.86
CA ALA A 100 -8.51 12.16 9.51
C ALA A 100 -8.15 12.80 8.16
N GLY A 101 -6.90 12.63 7.70
CA GLY A 101 -6.43 13.12 6.40
C GLY A 101 -6.73 12.19 5.22
N PHE A 102 -7.50 11.10 5.41
CA PHE A 102 -7.85 10.20 4.32
C PHE A 102 -8.91 10.83 3.40
N GLU A 103 -8.52 11.07 2.15
CA GLU A 103 -9.36 11.62 1.10
C GLU A 103 -10.03 10.48 0.32
N VAL A 104 -11.36 10.40 0.41
CA VAL A 104 -12.18 9.41 -0.32
C VAL A 104 -12.44 9.91 -1.74
N ASP A 105 -12.40 9.02 -2.72
CA ASP A 105 -12.77 9.32 -4.12
C ASP A 105 -14.26 9.63 -4.30
N GLU A 106 -14.63 10.11 -5.49
CA GLU A 106 -16.02 10.48 -5.82
C GLU A 106 -16.95 9.28 -5.77
N GLU A 107 -16.47 8.09 -6.14
CA GLU A 107 -17.24 6.85 -6.13
C GLU A 107 -17.45 6.27 -4.72
N GLY A 108 -16.68 6.73 -3.72
CA GLY A 108 -16.72 6.19 -2.36
C GLY A 108 -16.14 4.78 -2.24
N THR A 109 -15.33 4.35 -3.22
CA THR A 109 -14.77 2.99 -3.29
C THR A 109 -13.27 2.93 -3.07
N GLY A 110 -12.61 4.07 -3.04
CA GLY A 110 -11.19 4.18 -2.78
C GLY A 110 -10.82 5.53 -2.19
N GLY A 111 -9.52 5.73 -2.03
CA GLY A 111 -8.99 6.97 -1.50
C GLY A 111 -7.50 6.92 -1.23
N VAL A 112 -6.99 8.06 -0.78
CA VAL A 112 -5.57 8.30 -0.53
C VAL A 112 -5.38 8.94 0.85
N LEU A 113 -4.34 8.52 1.55
CA LEU A 113 -3.81 9.19 2.73
C LEU A 113 -2.31 9.36 2.56
N SER A 114 -1.85 10.60 2.55
CA SER A 114 -0.42 10.95 2.59
C SER A 114 -0.06 11.54 3.94
N ALA A 115 1.19 11.36 4.37
CA ALA A 115 1.72 12.09 5.51
C ALA A 115 1.70 13.60 5.22
N GLU A 116 1.31 14.43 6.21
CA GLU A 116 1.39 15.89 6.07
C GLU A 116 2.85 16.38 6.19
N GLY A 117 3.27 17.26 5.26
CA GLY A 117 4.62 17.84 5.20
C GLY A 117 5.45 17.36 4.00
N GLU A 118 6.55 18.06 3.67
CA GLU A 118 7.48 17.59 2.64
C GLU A 118 7.95 16.16 2.95
N PRO A 119 8.20 15.29 1.94
CA PRO A 119 8.46 13.85 2.11
C PRO A 119 9.82 13.52 2.75
N VAL A 120 10.38 14.42 3.58
CA VAL A 120 11.78 14.48 3.98
C VAL A 120 12.00 14.27 5.48
N VAL A 121 10.96 14.25 6.32
CA VAL A 121 11.16 14.05 7.77
C VAL A 121 10.22 12.99 8.34
N SER A 122 10.36 11.74 7.89
CA SER A 122 9.91 10.57 8.64
C SER A 122 10.87 10.26 9.80
N GLY A 123 11.11 11.27 10.65
CA GLY A 123 11.69 11.06 11.98
C GLY A 123 10.64 10.54 12.96
N ASP A 124 9.37 10.92 12.76
CA ASP A 124 8.30 10.71 13.75
C ASP A 124 7.32 9.57 13.38
N ALA A 125 7.15 9.25 12.09
CA ALA A 125 6.31 8.12 11.67
C ALA A 125 7.08 6.80 11.81
N PRO A 126 6.61 5.86 12.65
CA PRO A 126 7.25 4.56 12.82
C PRO A 126 7.30 3.85 11.46
N HIS A 127 8.45 3.28 11.10
CA HIS A 127 8.67 2.51 9.86
C HIS A 127 8.69 3.31 8.54
N GLY A 128 8.52 4.64 8.60
CA GLY A 128 8.66 5.52 7.42
C GLY A 128 7.50 5.49 6.45
N ALA A 129 6.28 5.18 6.89
CA ALA A 129 5.09 5.24 6.05
C ALA A 129 4.81 6.68 5.61
N TYR A 130 4.54 6.87 4.32
CA TYR A 130 4.27 8.21 3.76
C TYR A 130 3.07 8.25 2.80
N LEU A 131 2.63 7.10 2.29
CA LEU A 131 1.45 7.00 1.43
C LEU A 131 0.71 5.70 1.70
N LEU A 132 -0.61 5.83 1.85
CA LEU A 132 -1.57 4.74 1.91
C LEU A 132 -2.61 4.96 0.82
N LEU A 133 -2.73 4.01 -0.10
CA LEU A 133 -3.83 3.96 -1.06
C LEU A 133 -4.76 2.82 -0.65
N ALA A 134 -6.07 3.02 -0.79
CA ALA A 134 -7.06 2.01 -0.48
C ALA A 134 -8.10 1.92 -1.60
N ARG A 135 -8.56 0.71 -1.90
CA ARG A 135 -9.66 0.47 -2.84
C ARG A 135 -10.41 -0.81 -2.52
N VAL A 136 -11.73 -0.78 -2.66
CA VAL A 136 -12.60 -1.95 -2.52
C VAL A 136 -12.53 -2.81 -3.78
N GLY A 137 -12.26 -4.11 -3.61
CA GLY A 137 -12.33 -5.13 -4.65
C GLY A 137 -11.21 -5.16 -5.69
N ALA A 138 -10.25 -4.23 -5.63
CA ALA A 138 -9.18 -4.12 -6.62
C ALA A 138 -7.92 -3.46 -6.07
N ASP A 139 -6.78 -3.71 -6.70
CA ASP A 139 -5.53 -3.01 -6.42
C ASP A 139 -5.67 -1.51 -6.80
N PRO A 140 -5.45 -0.56 -5.87
CA PRO A 140 -5.56 0.86 -6.17
C PRO A 140 -4.59 1.35 -7.25
N LEU A 141 -3.44 0.68 -7.45
CA LEU A 141 -2.49 1.01 -8.52
C LEU A 141 -2.78 0.29 -9.85
N ARG A 142 -3.64 -0.73 -9.83
CA ARG A 142 -4.01 -1.55 -11.00
C ARG A 142 -5.50 -1.92 -10.98
N PRO A 143 -6.39 -0.94 -11.05
CA PRO A 143 -7.83 -1.18 -10.84
C PRO A 143 -8.47 -2.05 -11.92
N GLU A 144 -7.90 -2.10 -13.12
CA GLU A 144 -8.37 -2.92 -14.24
C GLU A 144 -7.88 -4.37 -14.20
N GLY A 145 -7.02 -4.73 -13.22
CA GLY A 145 -6.55 -6.09 -13.01
C GLY A 145 -5.58 -6.64 -14.07
N GLN A 146 -5.18 -5.86 -15.06
CA GLN A 146 -4.21 -6.30 -16.08
C GLN A 146 -2.79 -5.89 -15.70
N ALA A 147 -1.94 -6.89 -15.50
CA ALA A 147 -0.59 -6.77 -16.04
C ALA A 147 -0.79 -6.72 -17.56
N THR A 148 -0.48 -5.60 -18.20
CA THR A 148 -0.22 -5.60 -19.63
C THR A 148 0.96 -6.54 -19.83
N ASP A 149 0.67 -7.76 -20.27
CA ASP A 149 1.64 -8.61 -20.93
C ASP A 149 2.06 -7.80 -22.18
N PHE A 150 3.12 -7.01 -22.05
CA PHE A 150 3.94 -6.73 -23.22
C PHE A 150 4.54 -8.07 -23.58
N GLU A 151 3.83 -8.79 -24.45
CA GLU A 151 4.36 -9.94 -25.15
C GLU A 151 5.73 -9.54 -25.69
N ASP A 152 6.70 -10.33 -25.28
CA ASP A 152 8.03 -10.44 -25.85
C ASP A 152 7.86 -10.74 -27.35
N ILE A 153 7.65 -9.69 -28.16
CA ILE A 153 7.98 -9.71 -29.59
C ILE A 153 9.50 -9.54 -29.70
N GLY A 154 10.21 -10.51 -29.14
CA GLY A 154 11.48 -10.96 -29.68
C GLY A 154 11.20 -11.50 -31.07
N GLU A 155 11.15 -10.59 -32.06
CA GLU A 155 11.37 -10.98 -33.44
C GLU A 155 12.72 -11.68 -33.47
N ASP A 156 12.71 -13.01 -33.63
CA ASP A 156 13.85 -13.76 -34.12
C ASP A 156 14.27 -13.10 -35.44
N LEU A 157 15.36 -12.33 -35.39
CA LEU A 157 15.97 -11.78 -36.59
C LEU A 157 16.60 -12.94 -37.39
N PRO A 158 16.34 -13.02 -38.71
CA PRO A 158 16.84 -14.08 -39.59
C PRO A 158 18.36 -14.09 -39.77
#